data_AF-A0ABD2PBF4-F1
#
_entry.id   AF-A0ABD2PBF4-F1
#
_cell.length_a   1.000
_cell.length_b   1.000
_cell.length_c   1.000
_cell.angle_alpha   90.00
_cell.angle_beta   90.00
_cell.angle_gamma   90.00
#
_symmetry.space_group_name_H-M   'P 1'
#
loop_
_entity.id
_entity.type
_entity.pdbx_description
1 polymer ?
#
loop_
_entity_poly.entity_id
_entity_poly.type
_entity_poly.pdbx_seq_one_letter_code
_entity_poly.pdbx_strand_id
1 'polypeptide(L)'
;MELKTTHKTMRTYKRSTERADTPRNVMERACRAVIFEEKSVNATSKQYDNAYKILHRYIAKIKEKLDHNPNLKRAELTLDSVGYIKDRQVYTNLE
;
A
#
# COMPACT_ATOMS: atom_id res chain seq x y z
N MET A 1 -17.79 42.89 -28.02
CA MET A 1 -16.69 42.42 -27.16
C MET A 1 -16.91 40.93 -26.91
N GLU A 2 -16.17 40.06 -27.60
CA GLU A 2 -16.28 38.61 -27.42
C GLU A 2 -15.36 38.17 -26.29
N LEU A 3 -15.94 37.59 -25.24
CA LEU A 3 -15.18 36.99 -24.13
C LEU A 3 -14.63 35.64 -24.61
N LYS A 4 -13.31 35.59 -24.86
CA LYS A 4 -12.61 34.35 -25.17
C LYS A 4 -12.47 33.52 -23.90
N THR A 5 -13.34 32.53 -23.73
CA THR A 5 -13.28 31.56 -22.64
C THR A 5 -12.06 30.66 -22.82
N THR A 6 -11.00 30.88 -22.04
CA THR A 6 -9.83 30.00 -21.99
C THR A 6 -10.22 28.70 -21.28
N HIS A 7 -10.46 27.64 -22.05
CA HIS A 7 -10.59 26.29 -21.52
C HIS A 7 -9.26 25.85 -20.88
N LYS A 8 -9.12 26.05 -19.57
CA LYS A 8 -8.02 25.50 -18.79
C LYS A 8 -8.19 23.99 -18.74
N THR A 9 -7.47 23.25 -19.59
CA THR A 9 -7.43 21.79 -19.55
C THR A 9 -6.87 21.33 -18.22
N MET A 10 -7.68 20.65 -17.40
CA MET A 10 -7.18 20.00 -16.20
C MET A 10 -6.16 18.92 -16.59
N ARG A 11 -4.98 18.95 -15.98
CA ARG A 11 -3.97 17.90 -16.14
C ARG A 11 -4.51 16.59 -15.56
N THR A 12 -5.01 15.70 -16.41
CA THR A 12 -5.44 14.36 -16.00
C THR A 12 -4.21 13.47 -15.82
N TYR A 13 -3.86 13.16 -14.58
CA TYR A 13 -2.91 12.10 -14.29
C TYR A 13 -3.60 10.76 -14.61
N LYS A 14 -3.04 9.98 -15.56
CA LYS A 14 -3.44 8.57 -15.69
C LYS A 14 -3.16 7.91 -14.34
N ARG A 15 -4.21 7.47 -13.64
CA ARG A 15 -4.05 6.60 -12.47
C ARG A 15 -3.32 5.34 -12.93
N SER A 16 -2.41 4.84 -12.10
CA SER A 16 -1.50 3.74 -12.42
C SER A 16 -2.21 2.61 -13.19
N THR A 17 -1.58 2.17 -14.27
CA THR A 17 -2.09 1.17 -15.22
C THR A 17 -2.20 -0.22 -14.57
N GLU A 18 -2.94 -1.14 -15.20
CA GLU A 18 -3.13 -2.56 -14.80
C GLU A 18 -1.84 -3.29 -14.38
N ARG A 19 -0.68 -2.82 -14.84
CA ARG A 19 0.66 -3.35 -14.48
C ARG A 19 1.10 -3.08 -13.04
N ALA A 20 0.41 -2.22 -12.30
CA ALA A 20 0.80 -1.80 -10.95
C ALA A 20 -0.01 -2.48 -9.83
N ASP A 21 -0.94 -3.36 -10.17
CA ASP A 21 -1.80 -4.00 -9.18
C ASP A 21 -1.26 -5.37 -8.82
N THR A 22 -0.17 -5.40 -8.04
CA THR A 22 0.25 -6.66 -7.41
C THR A 22 -0.93 -7.21 -6.61
N PRO A 23 -1.39 -8.44 -6.89
CA PRO A 23 -2.45 -9.05 -6.12
C PRO A 23 -2.12 -9.05 -4.62
N ARG A 24 -3.06 -8.65 -3.78
CA ARG A 24 -2.85 -8.52 -2.33
C ARG A 24 -2.25 -9.78 -1.70
N ASN A 25 -2.75 -10.95 -2.08
CA ASN A 25 -2.26 -12.25 -1.61
C ASN A 25 -0.79 -12.53 -1.98
N VAL A 26 -0.30 -11.99 -3.09
CA VAL A 26 1.11 -12.08 -3.51
C VAL A 26 1.97 -11.19 -2.62
N MET A 27 1.53 -9.96 -2.35
CA MET A 27 2.23 -9.05 -1.45
C MET A 27 2.26 -9.58 0.00
N GLU A 28 1.17 -10.18 0.49
CA GLU A 28 1.12 -10.82 1.81
C GLU A 28 2.11 -11.99 1.92
N ARG A 29 2.15 -12.86 0.92
CA ARG A 29 3.12 -13.97 0.88
C ARG A 29 4.55 -13.47 0.89
N ALA A 30 4.85 -12.43 0.09
CA ALA A 30 6.17 -11.79 0.09
C ALA A 30 6.54 -11.19 1.46
N CYS A 31 5.60 -10.50 2.12
CA CYS A 31 5.84 -9.94 3.45
C CYS A 31 6.07 -11.05 4.49
N ARG A 32 5.25 -12.11 4.50
CA ARG A 32 5.43 -13.26 5.41
C ARG A 32 6.79 -13.93 5.22
N ALA A 33 7.24 -14.05 3.97
CA ALA A 33 8.53 -14.65 3.63
C ALA A 33 9.71 -13.83 4.19
N VAL A 34 9.63 -12.50 4.16
CA VAL A 34 10.69 -11.67 4.76
C VAL A 34 10.61 -11.67 6.29
N ILE A 35 9.41 -11.52 6.86
CA ILE A 35 9.22 -11.34 8.30
C ILE A 35 9.49 -12.65 9.08
N PHE A 36 8.94 -13.77 8.62
CA PHE A 36 8.95 -15.04 9.37
C PHE A 36 9.94 -16.07 8.84
N GLU A 37 10.38 -15.95 7.58
CA GLU A 37 11.38 -16.87 6.99
C GLU A 37 12.74 -16.18 6.82
N GLU A 38 12.90 -14.96 7.34
CA GLU A 38 14.12 -14.14 7.32
C GLU A 38 14.75 -13.97 5.93
N LYS A 39 13.94 -14.06 4.87
CA LYS A 39 14.44 -13.89 3.50
C LYS A 39 14.81 -12.43 3.23
N SER A 40 15.82 -12.25 2.37
CA SER A 40 16.19 -10.93 1.88
C SER A 40 15.04 -10.26 1.13
N VAL A 41 14.81 -8.98 1.42
CA VAL A 41 13.81 -8.15 0.70
C VAL A 41 14.09 -8.13 -0.80
N ASN A 42 15.37 -8.08 -1.20
CA ASN A 42 15.78 -8.00 -2.60
C ASN A 42 15.54 -9.33 -3.34
N ALA A 43 15.83 -10.46 -2.70
CA ALA A 43 15.52 -11.78 -3.26
C ALA A 43 14.01 -11.97 -3.40
N THR A 44 13.25 -11.59 -2.37
CA THR A 44 11.80 -11.73 -2.33
C THR A 44 11.11 -10.80 -3.34
N SER A 45 11.60 -9.57 -3.54
CA SER A 45 11.04 -8.66 -4.56
C SER A 45 11.15 -9.25 -5.96
N LYS A 46 12.25 -9.93 -6.28
CA LYS A 46 12.44 -10.62 -7.57
C LYS A 46 11.58 -11.87 -7.68
N GLN A 47 11.48 -12.66 -6.62
CA GLN A 47 10.71 -13.91 -6.61
C GLN A 47 9.21 -13.68 -6.89
N TYR A 48 8.65 -12.59 -6.36
CA TYR A 48 7.21 -12.30 -6.43
C TYR A 48 6.87 -11.19 -7.43
N ASP A 49 7.83 -10.75 -8.25
CA ASP A 49 7.70 -9.64 -9.20
C ASP A 49 7.12 -8.36 -8.55
N ASN A 50 7.58 -8.07 -7.34
CA ASN A 50 7.13 -6.92 -6.56
C ASN A 50 8.15 -5.79 -6.65
N ALA A 51 7.67 -4.56 -6.81
CA ALA A 51 8.54 -3.40 -6.69
C ALA A 51 9.17 -3.34 -5.29
N TYR A 52 10.50 -3.37 -5.23
CA TYR A 52 11.28 -3.37 -3.97
C TYR A 52 10.80 -2.29 -2.98
N LYS A 53 10.60 -1.05 -3.47
CA LYS A 53 10.15 0.08 -2.65
C LYS A 53 8.79 -0.17 -1.99
N ILE A 54 7.88 -0.83 -2.70
CA ILE A 54 6.55 -1.15 -2.19
C ILE A 54 6.66 -2.24 -1.14
N LEU A 55 7.36 -3.33 -1.44
CA LEU A 55 7.57 -4.44 -0.51
C LEU A 55 8.25 -3.96 0.79
N HIS A 56 9.33 -3.19 0.67
CA HIS A 56 10.05 -2.62 1.81
C HIS A 56 9.14 -1.76 2.70
N ARG A 57 8.27 -0.94 2.09
CA ARG A 57 7.31 -0.11 2.83
C ARG A 57 6.31 -0.96 3.61
N TYR A 58 5.76 -2.01 3.01
CA TYR A 58 4.83 -2.91 3.69
C TYR A 58 5.50 -3.67 4.84
N ILE A 59 6.73 -4.15 4.64
CA ILE A 59 7.50 -4.83 5.69
C ILE A 59 7.72 -3.89 6.88
N ALA A 60 8.11 -2.63 6.65
CA ALA A 60 8.31 -1.66 7.73
C ALA A 60 7.05 -1.47 8.59
N LYS A 61 5.89 -1.31 7.95
CA LYS A 61 4.62 -1.16 8.66
C LYS A 61 4.18 -2.44 9.41
N ILE A 62 4.52 -3.62 8.88
CA ILE A 62 4.23 -4.88 9.56
C ILE A 62 5.15 -5.05 10.78
N LYS A 63 6.42 -4.68 10.67
CA LYS A 63 7.35 -4.69 11.81
C LYS A 63 6.86 -3.79 12.93
N GLU A 64 6.45 -2.57 12.60
CA GLU A 64 5.83 -1.66 13.56
C GLU A 64 4.63 -2.30 14.26
N LYS A 65 3.81 -3.08 13.55
CA LYS A 65 2.71 -3.82 14.17
C LYS A 65 3.13 -4.96 15.07
N LEU A 66 4.17 -5.68 14.70
CA LEU A 66 4.74 -6.73 15.55
C LEU A 66 5.31 -6.12 16.83
N ASP A 67 5.89 -4.92 16.74
CA ASP A 67 6.37 -4.19 17.91
C ASP A 67 5.21 -3.83 18.86
N HIS A 68 4.03 -3.46 18.32
CA HIS A 68 2.82 -3.18 19.12
C HIS A 68 2.05 -4.44 19.54
N ASN A 69 2.17 -5.53 18.78
CA ASN A 69 1.50 -6.81 19.04
C ASN A 69 2.45 -7.98 18.70
N PRO A 70 3.32 -8.38 19.66
CA PRO A 70 4.35 -9.39 19.41
C PRO A 70 3.78 -10.80 19.22
N ASN A 71 2.52 -11.03 19.58
CA ASN A 71 1.86 -12.33 19.46
C ASN A 71 1.21 -12.56 18.08
N LEU A 72 1.30 -11.61 17.15
CA LEU A 72 0.70 -11.72 15.83
C LEU A 72 1.31 -12.89 15.05
N LYS A 73 0.48 -13.88 14.70
CA LYS A 73 0.92 -15.07 13.99
C LYS A 73 1.05 -14.83 12.49
N ARG A 74 1.83 -15.68 11.81
CA ARG A 74 1.99 -15.67 10.35
C ARG A 74 0.66 -15.70 9.59
N ALA A 75 -0.32 -16.46 10.08
CA ALA A 75 -1.65 -16.58 9.46
C ALA A 75 -2.51 -15.32 9.64
N GLU A 76 -2.24 -14.50 10.64
CA GLU A 76 -3.00 -13.30 11.00
C GLU A 76 -2.48 -12.05 10.30
N LEU A 77 -1.30 -12.13 9.67
CA LEU A 77 -0.72 -11.05 8.89
C LEU A 77 -1.55 -10.84 7.62
N THR A 78 -2.42 -9.84 7.66
CA THR A 78 -3.26 -9.37 6.55
C THR A 78 -2.91 -7.93 6.23
N LEU A 79 -2.89 -7.57 4.93
CA LEU A 79 -2.57 -6.21 4.50
C LEU A 79 -3.71 -5.20 4.72
N ASP A 80 -4.91 -5.67 5.07
CA ASP A 80 -6.08 -4.82 5.38
C ASP A 80 -5.77 -3.78 6.44
N SER A 81 -4.97 -4.18 7.42
CA SER A 81 -4.65 -3.32 8.54
C SER A 81 -3.49 -2.34 8.19
N VAL A 82 -2.74 -2.58 7.11
CA VAL A 82 -1.45 -1.93 6.80
C VAL A 82 -1.60 -0.79 5.76
N GLY A 83 -2.82 -0.59 5.25
CA GLY A 83 -3.19 0.48 4.34
C GLY A 83 -3.26 1.86 5.00
N TYR A 84 -3.53 2.90 4.21
CA TYR A 84 -3.96 4.19 4.76
C TYR A 84 -5.37 4.00 5.31
N ILE A 85 -5.50 3.81 6.61
CA ILE A 85 -6.77 3.99 7.29
C ILE A 85 -7.00 5.50 7.26
N LYS A 86 -7.79 5.97 6.29
CA LYS A 86 -8.28 7.34 6.33
C LYS A 86 -9.42 7.30 7.33
N ASP A 87 -9.24 7.93 8.49
CA ASP A 87 -10.35 8.16 9.39
C ASP A 87 -11.48 8.80 8.57
N ARG A 88 -12.68 8.24 8.69
CA ARG A 88 -13.84 8.74 7.98
C ARG A 88 -14.02 10.19 8.43
N GLN A 89 -13.83 11.16 7.53
CA GLN A 89 -14.12 12.56 7.84
C GLN A 89 -15.60 12.67 8.15
N VAL A 90 -15.93 12.79 9.44
CA VAL A 90 -17.29 13.12 9.90
C VAL A 90 -17.39 14.64 9.81
N TYR A 91 -18.08 15.13 8.78
CA TYR A 91 -18.53 16.51 8.76
C TYR A 91 -19.76 16.60 9.64
N THR A 92 -19.58 17.04 10.88
CA THR A 92 -20.71 17.50 11.69
C THR A 92 -21.17 18.81 11.08
N ASN A 93 -22.38 18.83 10.52
CA ASN A 93 -23.07 20.09 10.25
C ASN A 93 -23.33 20.72 11.63
N LEU A 94 -22.49 21.69 12.01
CA LEU A 94 -22.81 22.61 13.10
C LEU A 94 -23.84 23.58 12.52
N GLU A 95 -25.11 23.36 12.90
CA GLU A 95 -26.19 24.35 12.77
C GLU A 95 -25.97 25.52 13.75
#